data_AF-E9H641-F1
#
_entry.id   AF-E9H641-F1
#
_cell.length_a   1.000
_cell.length_b   1.000
_cell.length_c   1.000
_cell.angle_alpha   90.00
_cell.angle_beta   90.00
_cell.angle_gamma   90.00
#
_symmetry.space_group_name_H-M   'P 1'
#
loop_
_entity.id
_entity.type
_entity.pdbx_description
1 polymer ?
#
loop_
_entity_poly.entity_id
_entity_poly.type
_entity_poly.pdbx_seq_one_letter_code
_entity_poly.pdbx_strand_id
1 'polypeptide(L)'
;MIITILTVVLIGLVIKWLLKPEPSPIFGIYSQPGKFYYLKFVAFYLLVTLRKRQSRRARADQKLTGGIGMKSKFDIKEMETTQTLSDHPKAIDAVYFQGANRDGLYFIGATARRPHHVINGFAFLKVPGEGLLTSPKLPDSTLFGTEDEFGAEGLKFEPLEPMRKWKMSYKGQMRRNMTDELVDVELDAIWSTNLIQFDFDTDMSSTAIARAFAREPWSREYFEMLKEAHQTHYEQMGATNGTVKIAGKTYPFNIDSMRDHSYGNKREWKLLHRYGFHTMKLQDGTRINVGIVSQPCTSSVLELGYVYLADGRLFPVDEVGLNIWDIGENGSPPTDYHFTFKAANRWWSVQVNVVDAPIFYIGWEWEAKIHERMCTFQVDGVPGWGISEFMYRNMGPVRPEEYNEKDPEWTRTINKG
;
A
#
# COMPACT_ATOMS: atom_id res chain seq x y z
N MET A 1 -41.71 37.68 -23.57
CA MET A 1 -40.55 37.88 -24.46
C MET A 1 -39.21 37.67 -23.74
N ILE A 2 -38.90 38.41 -22.66
CA ILE A 2 -37.64 38.24 -21.90
C ILE A 2 -37.48 36.82 -21.33
N ILE A 3 -38.54 36.27 -20.69
CA ILE A 3 -38.51 34.91 -20.13
C ILE A 3 -38.21 33.86 -21.22
N THR A 4 -38.87 33.96 -22.38
CA THR A 4 -38.66 33.07 -23.53
C THR A 4 -37.22 33.13 -24.04
N ILE A 5 -36.64 34.33 -24.16
CA ILE A 5 -35.24 34.51 -24.59
C ILE A 5 -34.29 33.89 -23.57
N LEU A 6 -34.50 34.14 -22.27
CA LEU A 6 -33.70 33.54 -21.20
C LEU A 6 -33.79 32.00 -21.21
N THR A 7 -34.96 31.44 -21.46
CA THR A 7 -35.15 29.98 -21.57
C THR A 7 -34.40 29.40 -22.77
N VAL A 8 -34.48 30.03 -23.95
CA VAL A 8 -33.76 29.57 -25.16
C VAL A 8 -32.24 29.65 -24.97
N VAL A 9 -31.75 30.74 -24.37
CA VAL A 9 -30.32 30.89 -24.04
C VAL A 9 -29.89 29.81 -23.04
N LEU A 10 -30.66 29.55 -21.99
CA LEU A 10 -30.37 28.51 -21.01
C LEU A 10 -30.33 27.11 -21.65
N ILE A 11 -31.33 26.78 -22.49
CA ILE A 11 -31.36 25.51 -23.23
C ILE A 11 -30.13 25.39 -24.14
N GLY A 12 -29.79 26.46 -24.87
CA GLY A 12 -28.60 26.50 -25.72
C GLY A 12 -27.31 26.28 -24.94
N LEU A 13 -27.18 26.87 -23.75
CA LEU A 13 -26.04 26.65 -22.85
C LEU A 13 -25.98 25.22 -22.32
N VAL A 14 -27.12 24.63 -21.95
CA VAL A 14 -27.21 23.23 -21.49
C VAL A 14 -26.83 22.28 -22.62
N ILE A 15 -27.37 22.46 -23.84
CA ILE A 15 -27.02 21.64 -25.00
C ILE A 15 -25.53 21.77 -25.31
N LYS A 16 -24.98 23.00 -25.35
CA LYS A 16 -23.55 23.23 -25.57
C LYS A 16 -22.69 22.53 -24.52
N TRP A 17 -23.11 22.53 -23.26
CA TRP A 17 -22.41 21.82 -22.19
C TRP A 17 -22.52 20.30 -22.32
N LEU A 18 -23.69 19.76 -22.65
CA LEU A 18 -23.90 18.33 -22.89
C LEU A 18 -23.10 17.82 -24.10
N LEU A 19 -22.93 18.64 -25.13
CA LEU A 19 -22.14 18.31 -26.32
C LEU A 19 -20.63 18.51 -26.12
N LYS A 20 -20.19 19.04 -24.97
CA LYS A 20 -18.75 19.16 -24.67
C LYS A 20 -18.12 17.75 -24.64
N PRO A 21 -17.05 17.51 -25.42
CA PRO A 21 -16.34 16.23 -25.39
C PRO A 21 -15.68 16.04 -24.03
N GLU A 22 -15.58 14.78 -23.60
CA GLU A 22 -14.79 14.44 -22.42
C GLU A 22 -13.29 14.60 -22.74
N PRO A 23 -12.48 15.08 -21.77
CA PRO A 23 -11.04 15.17 -21.95
C PRO A 23 -10.44 13.77 -22.11
N SER A 24 -9.48 13.63 -23.02
CA SER A 24 -8.72 12.38 -23.16
C SER A 24 -7.87 12.12 -21.92
N PRO A 25 -7.74 10.88 -21.44
CA PRO A 25 -6.85 10.57 -20.32
C PRO A 25 -5.38 10.92 -20.64
N ILE A 26 -4.63 11.40 -19.65
CA ILE A 26 -3.19 11.61 -19.78
C ILE A 26 -2.53 10.24 -19.96
N PHE A 27 -1.68 10.11 -20.99
CA PHE A 27 -1.08 8.84 -21.43
C PHE A 27 -2.10 7.72 -21.73
N GLY A 28 -3.38 8.03 -21.94
CA GLY A 28 -4.44 7.03 -22.11
C GLY A 28 -4.82 6.28 -20.83
N ILE A 29 -4.32 6.71 -19.66
CA ILE A 29 -4.45 6.01 -18.38
C ILE A 29 -5.12 6.89 -17.34
N TYR A 30 -4.67 8.14 -17.21
CA TYR A 30 -5.05 9.02 -16.12
C TYR A 30 -6.24 9.91 -16.49
N SER A 31 -7.42 9.55 -15.96
CA SER A 31 -8.67 10.26 -16.20
C SER A 31 -8.59 11.70 -15.70
N GLN A 32 -9.11 12.63 -16.52
CA GLN A 32 -9.16 14.05 -16.20
C GLN A 32 -10.58 14.48 -15.78
N PRO A 33 -10.74 15.59 -15.02
CA PRO A 33 -12.05 16.13 -14.68
C PRO A 33 -12.93 16.41 -15.91
N GLY A 34 -13.93 15.54 -16.10
CA GLY A 34 -14.94 15.67 -17.16
C GLY A 34 -16.01 16.74 -16.89
N LYS A 35 -16.96 16.90 -17.81
CA LYS A 35 -18.00 17.95 -17.71
C LYS A 35 -18.91 17.82 -16.48
N PHE A 36 -19.15 16.59 -16.01
CA PHE A 36 -19.95 16.28 -14.82
C PHE A 36 -19.13 16.17 -13.53
N TYR A 37 -17.83 16.49 -13.56
CA TYR A 37 -16.91 16.26 -12.44
C TYR A 37 -17.44 16.78 -11.09
N TYR A 38 -17.83 18.05 -11.01
CA TYR A 38 -18.27 18.64 -9.74
C TYR A 38 -19.58 18.03 -9.21
N LEU A 39 -20.48 17.62 -10.10
CA LEU A 39 -21.71 16.92 -9.72
C LEU A 39 -21.37 15.54 -9.13
N LYS A 40 -20.52 14.78 -9.82
CA LYS A 40 -20.01 13.48 -9.35
C LYS A 40 -19.27 13.61 -8.01
N PHE A 41 -18.44 14.64 -7.87
CA PHE A 41 -17.71 14.94 -6.65
C PHE A 41 -18.66 15.16 -5.46
N VAL A 42 -19.65 16.04 -5.59
CA VAL A 42 -20.61 16.30 -4.51
C VAL A 42 -21.40 15.04 -4.17
N ALA A 43 -21.88 14.31 -5.17
CA ALA A 43 -22.63 13.07 -4.95
C ALA A 43 -21.80 12.02 -4.19
N PHE A 44 -20.56 11.79 -4.61
CA PHE A 44 -19.68 10.80 -3.99
C PHE A 44 -19.20 11.24 -2.60
N TYR A 45 -18.89 12.54 -2.42
CA TYR A 45 -18.53 13.12 -1.12
C TYR A 45 -19.64 12.92 -0.09
N LEU A 46 -20.90 13.20 -0.47
CA LEU A 46 -22.06 13.00 0.40
C LEU A 46 -22.26 11.51 0.70
N LEU A 47 -22.17 10.64 -0.31
CA LEU A 47 -22.28 9.19 -0.12
C LEU A 47 -21.27 8.66 0.89
N VAL A 48 -19.99 8.96 0.72
CA VAL A 48 -18.92 8.50 1.61
C VAL A 48 -19.07 9.09 3.00
N THR A 49 -19.39 10.38 3.10
CA THR A 49 -19.59 11.05 4.39
C THR A 49 -20.76 10.45 5.17
N LEU A 50 -21.86 10.12 4.49
CA LEU A 50 -23.01 9.45 5.10
C LEU A 50 -22.66 8.02 5.53
N ARG A 51 -21.95 7.25 4.68
CA ARG A 51 -21.48 5.90 5.03
C ARG A 51 -20.58 5.94 6.26
N LYS A 52 -19.62 6.86 6.33
CA LYS A 52 -18.73 7.03 7.51
C LYS A 52 -19.51 7.36 8.78
N ARG A 53 -20.51 8.25 8.68
CA ARG A 53 -21.41 8.57 9.80
C ARG A 53 -22.21 7.36 10.25
N GLN A 54 -22.70 6.53 9.31
CA GLN A 54 -23.39 5.28 9.63
C GLN A 54 -22.42 4.30 10.31
N SER A 55 -21.21 4.12 9.78
CA SER A 55 -20.21 3.22 10.35
C SER A 55 -19.83 3.56 11.79
N ARG A 56 -19.66 4.85 12.10
CA ARG A 56 -19.39 5.34 13.47
C ARG A 56 -20.53 5.07 14.45
N ARG A 57 -21.76 4.93 13.96
CA ARG A 57 -22.97 4.66 14.76
C ARG A 57 -23.37 3.19 14.75
N ALA A 58 -22.79 2.40 13.85
CA ALA A 58 -23.08 0.99 13.71
C ALA A 58 -22.60 0.25 14.95
N ARG A 59 -23.41 -0.72 15.37
CA ARG A 59 -23.04 -1.66 16.42
C ARG A 59 -22.44 -2.90 15.78
N ALA A 60 -21.60 -3.61 16.53
CA ALA A 60 -20.88 -4.79 16.05
C ALA A 60 -21.80 -5.93 15.56
N ASP A 61 -23.06 -5.95 16.00
CA ASP A 61 -24.10 -6.93 15.62
C ASP A 61 -24.83 -6.59 14.32
N GLN A 62 -24.66 -5.38 13.76
CA GLN A 62 -25.30 -4.99 12.51
C GLN A 62 -24.53 -5.57 11.31
N LYS A 63 -25.21 -6.42 10.53
CA LYS A 63 -24.71 -6.89 9.21
C LYS A 63 -24.70 -5.74 8.21
N LEU A 64 -23.59 -5.00 8.16
CA LEU A 64 -23.31 -3.99 7.15
C LEU A 64 -22.25 -4.50 6.18
N THR A 65 -22.42 -4.21 4.90
CA THR A 65 -21.38 -4.49 3.89
C THR A 65 -20.26 -3.47 4.04
N GLY A 66 -19.07 -3.97 4.41
CA GLY A 66 -17.84 -3.19 4.53
C GLY A 66 -17.40 -2.53 3.21
N GLY A 67 -16.31 -1.78 3.29
CA GLY A 67 -15.73 -1.02 2.18
C GLY A 67 -16.06 0.46 2.24
N ILE A 68 -15.39 1.25 1.40
CA ILE A 68 -15.33 2.73 1.38
C ILE A 68 -16.45 3.42 2.17
N GLY A 69 -16.07 3.95 3.32
CA GLY A 69 -16.91 4.60 4.31
C GLY A 69 -17.49 3.67 5.38
N MET A 70 -17.20 2.36 5.36
CA MET A 70 -17.76 1.38 6.29
C MET A 70 -16.71 0.35 6.68
N LYS A 71 -16.51 0.14 7.99
CA LYS A 71 -15.60 -0.89 8.50
C LYS A 71 -15.97 -2.27 7.97
N SER A 72 -14.95 -3.07 7.63
CA SER A 72 -15.12 -4.48 7.29
C SER A 72 -15.44 -5.34 8.53
N LYS A 73 -14.83 -4.99 9.67
CA LYS A 73 -14.95 -5.68 10.95
C LYS A 73 -14.96 -4.66 12.08
N PHE A 74 -15.73 -4.94 13.13
CA PHE A 74 -15.82 -4.09 14.32
C PHE A 74 -14.95 -4.58 15.48
N ASP A 75 -14.67 -5.88 15.56
CA ASP A 75 -13.77 -6.45 16.56
C ASP A 75 -12.32 -6.40 16.06
N ILE A 76 -11.47 -5.68 16.80
CA ILE A 76 -10.04 -5.58 16.52
C ILE A 76 -9.32 -6.92 16.63
N LYS A 77 -9.84 -7.86 17.44
CA LYS A 77 -9.23 -9.18 17.58
C LYS A 77 -9.35 -9.97 16.28
N GLU A 78 -10.52 -9.91 15.64
CA GLU A 78 -10.77 -10.57 14.37
C GLU A 78 -10.01 -9.94 13.20
N MET A 79 -9.64 -8.65 13.32
CA MET A 79 -8.78 -7.99 12.34
C MET A 79 -7.33 -8.47 12.46
N GLU A 80 -6.85 -8.81 13.67
CA GLU A 80 -5.44 -9.07 13.94
C GLU A 80 -5.01 -10.53 13.79
N THR A 81 -5.97 -11.46 13.66
CA THR A 81 -5.69 -12.87 13.38
C THR A 81 -5.51 -13.12 11.89
N THR A 82 -4.98 -14.28 11.55
CA THR A 82 -5.06 -14.81 10.18
C THR A 82 -6.51 -14.86 9.70
N GLN A 83 -6.75 -14.38 8.48
CA GLN A 83 -8.06 -14.37 7.88
C GLN A 83 -8.34 -15.71 7.20
N THR A 84 -9.61 -16.12 7.19
CA THR A 84 -10.06 -17.21 6.34
C THR A 84 -10.02 -16.75 4.88
N LEU A 85 -9.23 -17.45 4.06
CA LEU A 85 -9.18 -17.19 2.63
C LEU A 85 -10.49 -17.61 1.97
N SER A 86 -10.96 -16.82 1.00
CA SER A 86 -12.09 -17.21 0.14
C SER A 86 -11.71 -18.34 -0.82
N ASP A 87 -12.70 -18.97 -1.45
CA ASP A 87 -12.50 -20.01 -2.48
C ASP A 87 -11.88 -19.50 -3.79
N HIS A 88 -11.66 -18.19 -3.93
CA HIS A 88 -11.04 -17.62 -5.13
C HIS A 88 -9.54 -17.97 -5.20
N PRO A 89 -8.98 -18.37 -6.36
CA PRO A 89 -7.56 -18.74 -6.50
C PRO A 89 -6.58 -17.60 -6.14
N LYS A 90 -7.05 -16.36 -6.25
CA LYS A 90 -6.32 -15.12 -5.91
C LYS A 90 -6.70 -14.52 -4.55
N ALA A 91 -7.32 -15.30 -3.65
CA ALA A 91 -7.58 -14.88 -2.27
C ALA A 91 -6.30 -14.36 -1.59
N ILE A 92 -6.45 -13.48 -0.61
CA ILE A 92 -5.31 -12.81 0.02
C ILE A 92 -5.55 -12.53 1.50
N ASP A 93 -4.49 -12.76 2.27
CA ASP A 93 -4.34 -12.32 3.65
C ASP A 93 -2.86 -11.97 3.87
N ALA A 94 -2.55 -10.68 3.99
CA ALA A 94 -1.20 -10.16 3.88
C ALA A 94 -0.82 -9.24 5.02
N VAL A 95 0.32 -9.50 5.64
CA VAL A 95 0.96 -8.57 6.58
C VAL A 95 2.28 -8.07 6.02
N TYR A 96 2.56 -6.80 6.28
CA TYR A 96 3.76 -6.13 5.82
C TYR A 96 4.31 -5.29 6.95
N PHE A 97 5.62 -5.43 7.18
CA PHE A 97 6.35 -4.67 8.17
C PHE A 97 7.53 -4.00 7.51
N GLN A 98 7.70 -2.72 7.81
CA GLN A 98 8.87 -1.99 7.37
C GLN A 98 9.34 -1.02 8.44
N GLY A 99 10.58 -0.59 8.36
CA GLY A 99 11.09 0.44 9.24
C GLY A 99 12.54 0.77 9.01
N ALA A 100 12.95 1.87 9.63
CA ALA A 100 14.31 2.35 9.58
C ALA A 100 14.67 3.11 10.86
N ASN A 101 15.95 3.41 11.04
CA ASN A 101 16.40 4.37 12.02
C ASN A 101 17.37 5.40 11.43
N ARG A 102 17.68 6.41 12.23
CA ARG A 102 18.61 7.49 11.86
C ARG A 102 20.03 7.01 11.51
N ASP A 103 20.42 5.84 12.01
CA ASP A 103 21.78 5.30 11.86
C ASP A 103 21.91 4.44 10.58
N GLY A 104 20.85 4.34 9.78
CA GLY A 104 20.85 3.62 8.51
C GLY A 104 20.61 2.12 8.64
N LEU A 105 20.00 1.66 9.73
CA LEU A 105 19.40 0.33 9.84
C LEU A 105 18.03 0.34 9.15
N TYR A 106 17.78 -0.61 8.25
CA TYR A 106 16.50 -0.77 7.56
C TYR A 106 16.04 -2.22 7.60
N PHE A 107 14.73 -2.42 7.71
CA PHE A 107 14.09 -3.71 7.54
C PHE A 107 12.80 -3.55 6.76
N ILE A 108 12.58 -4.45 5.81
CA ILE A 108 11.31 -4.61 5.12
C ILE A 108 11.02 -6.11 5.06
N GLY A 109 9.81 -6.53 5.40
CA GLY A 109 9.41 -7.92 5.26
C GLY A 109 7.90 -8.05 5.11
N ALA A 110 7.48 -8.93 4.21
CA ALA A 110 6.08 -9.17 3.91
C ALA A 110 5.78 -10.66 3.86
N THR A 111 4.56 -11.02 4.25
CA THR A 111 3.99 -12.33 3.95
C THR A 111 2.55 -12.15 3.50
N ALA A 112 2.20 -12.76 2.37
CA ALA A 112 0.87 -12.73 1.79
C ALA A 112 0.41 -14.18 1.56
N ARG A 113 -0.45 -14.67 2.46
CA ARG A 113 -1.06 -15.99 2.37
C ARG A 113 -2.00 -16.04 1.17
N ARG A 114 -1.85 -17.12 0.39
CA ARG A 114 -2.65 -17.48 -0.78
C ARG A 114 -3.19 -18.91 -0.61
N PRO A 115 -4.18 -19.32 -1.41
CA PRO A 115 -4.64 -20.71 -1.42
C PRO A 115 -3.51 -21.71 -1.63
N HIS A 116 -3.71 -22.93 -1.14
CA HIS A 116 -2.76 -24.05 -1.24
C HIS A 116 -1.39 -23.78 -0.56
N HIS A 117 -1.37 -23.03 0.54
CA HIS A 117 -0.16 -22.69 1.31
C HIS A 117 0.93 -21.96 0.49
N VAL A 118 0.52 -21.29 -0.59
CA VAL A 118 1.40 -20.39 -1.32
C VAL A 118 1.51 -19.10 -0.53
N ILE A 119 2.73 -18.57 -0.46
CA ILE A 119 3.02 -17.34 0.26
C ILE A 119 3.78 -16.43 -0.68
N ASN A 120 3.25 -15.24 -0.97
CA ASN A 120 4.07 -14.19 -1.55
C ASN A 120 4.84 -13.53 -0.41
N GLY A 121 6.14 -13.72 -0.33
CA GLY A 121 6.93 -13.24 0.80
C GLY A 121 8.37 -12.90 0.45
N PHE A 122 8.93 -11.99 1.24
CA PHE A 122 10.30 -11.51 1.08
C PHE A 122 10.77 -10.81 2.36
N ALA A 123 12.09 -10.65 2.50
CA ALA A 123 12.72 -9.83 3.50
C ALA A 123 13.94 -9.11 2.94
N PHE A 124 14.11 -7.86 3.36
CA PHE A 124 15.29 -7.02 3.16
C PHE A 124 15.78 -6.53 4.52
N LEU A 125 17.09 -6.62 4.74
CA LEU A 125 17.74 -6.17 5.96
C LEU A 125 18.99 -5.40 5.58
N LYS A 126 19.06 -4.11 5.90
CA LYS A 126 20.29 -3.32 5.73
C LYS A 126 20.85 -3.00 7.11
N VAL A 127 22.07 -3.46 7.39
CA VAL A 127 22.76 -3.18 8.66
C VAL A 127 24.04 -2.37 8.37
N PRO A 128 24.28 -1.25 9.06
CA PRO A 128 25.52 -0.49 8.93
C PRO A 128 26.76 -1.38 9.13
N GLY A 129 27.68 -1.34 8.17
CA GLY A 129 28.89 -2.18 8.15
C GLY A 129 28.72 -3.58 7.54
N GLU A 130 27.50 -4.11 7.44
CA GLU A 130 27.20 -5.39 6.79
C GLU A 130 26.65 -5.23 5.36
N GLY A 131 26.05 -4.06 5.07
CA GLY A 131 25.40 -3.79 3.78
C GLY A 131 23.96 -4.29 3.73
N LEU A 132 23.43 -4.43 2.51
CA LEU A 132 22.08 -4.93 2.25
C LEU A 132 22.10 -6.46 2.11
N LEU A 133 21.23 -7.12 2.89
CA LEU A 133 20.92 -8.54 2.81
C LEU A 133 19.49 -8.70 2.30
N THR A 134 19.27 -9.71 1.45
CA THR A 134 18.00 -9.98 0.80
C THR A 134 17.61 -11.45 0.98
N SER A 135 16.32 -11.77 0.92
CA SER A 135 15.88 -13.17 0.82
C SER A 135 16.58 -13.89 -0.34
N PRO A 136 17.01 -15.16 -0.17
CA PRO A 136 17.82 -15.87 -1.17
C PRO A 136 17.16 -16.09 -2.52
N LYS A 137 15.82 -16.19 -2.56
CA LYS A 137 15.06 -16.45 -3.79
C LYS A 137 14.80 -15.22 -4.65
N LEU A 138 15.06 -14.03 -4.11
CA LEU A 138 14.83 -12.80 -4.85
C LEU A 138 15.63 -12.78 -6.16
N PRO A 139 15.05 -12.28 -7.26
CA PRO A 139 13.87 -11.41 -7.29
C PRO A 139 12.50 -12.12 -7.27
N ASP A 140 12.45 -13.45 -7.22
CA ASP A 140 11.20 -14.19 -7.03
C ASP A 140 10.72 -14.14 -5.58
N SER A 141 9.45 -13.81 -5.36
CA SER A 141 8.84 -13.74 -4.04
C SER A 141 7.84 -14.87 -3.77
N THR A 142 7.84 -15.93 -4.58
CA THR A 142 6.93 -17.08 -4.40
C THR A 142 7.56 -18.09 -3.45
N LEU A 143 6.99 -18.18 -2.25
CA LEU A 143 7.39 -19.07 -1.17
C LEU A 143 6.27 -20.06 -0.87
N PHE A 144 6.57 -21.08 -0.06
CA PHE A 144 5.63 -22.12 0.32
C PHE A 144 5.65 -22.33 1.83
N GLY A 145 4.47 -22.27 2.45
CA GLY A 145 4.27 -22.54 3.86
C GLY A 145 3.74 -23.96 4.11
N THR A 146 3.67 -24.32 5.38
CA THR A 146 3.08 -25.60 5.85
C THR A 146 1.95 -25.40 6.85
N GLU A 147 1.81 -24.21 7.40
CA GLU A 147 0.85 -23.85 8.42
C GLU A 147 0.06 -22.61 7.99
N ASP A 148 -1.09 -22.39 8.61
CA ASP A 148 -1.88 -21.17 8.44
C ASP A 148 -1.31 -20.05 9.32
N GLU A 149 -0.10 -19.60 8.99
CA GLU A 149 0.62 -18.54 9.70
C GLU A 149 1.13 -17.46 8.74
N PHE A 150 1.48 -16.30 9.31
CA PHE A 150 2.15 -15.23 8.57
C PHE A 150 3.65 -15.47 8.50
N GLY A 151 4.07 -16.57 7.86
CA GLY A 151 5.47 -16.96 7.81
C GLY A 151 5.82 -17.98 6.72
N ALA A 152 7.03 -17.87 6.19
CA ALA A 152 7.63 -18.80 5.23
C ALA A 152 9.15 -18.65 5.21
N GLU A 153 9.87 -19.74 4.96
CA GLU A 153 11.32 -19.74 4.70
C GLU A 153 12.14 -18.93 5.73
N GLY A 154 11.81 -19.14 7.00
CA GLY A 154 12.49 -18.51 8.13
C GLY A 154 11.86 -17.21 8.61
N LEU A 155 11.13 -16.48 7.77
CA LEU A 155 10.39 -15.27 8.16
C LEU A 155 9.09 -15.65 8.86
N LYS A 156 8.78 -15.00 9.99
CA LYS A 156 7.51 -15.18 10.70
C LYS A 156 7.07 -13.90 11.42
N PHE A 157 5.78 -13.60 11.32
CA PHE A 157 5.10 -12.54 12.06
C PHE A 157 3.99 -13.14 12.91
N GLU A 158 3.94 -12.80 14.19
CA GLU A 158 2.97 -13.37 15.13
C GLU A 158 2.29 -12.26 15.95
N PRO A 159 0.95 -12.16 15.93
CA PRO A 159 0.24 -11.22 16.78
C PRO A 159 0.34 -11.66 18.24
N LEU A 160 0.82 -10.78 19.12
CA LEU A 160 0.90 -11.02 20.56
C LEU A 160 -0.22 -10.31 21.32
N GLU A 161 -0.45 -9.05 20.98
CA GLU A 161 -1.55 -8.24 21.52
C GLU A 161 -2.21 -7.47 20.36
N PRO A 162 -3.50 -7.69 20.07
CA PRO A 162 -4.20 -7.06 18.96
C PRO A 162 -3.99 -5.55 18.91
N MET A 163 -3.58 -5.02 17.75
CA MET A 163 -3.33 -3.60 17.48
C MET A 163 -2.24 -2.96 18.36
N ARG A 164 -1.46 -3.77 19.09
CA ARG A 164 -0.49 -3.30 20.09
C ARG A 164 0.89 -3.92 19.97
N LYS A 165 1.00 -5.23 19.81
CA LYS A 165 2.29 -5.95 19.81
C LYS A 165 2.30 -7.13 18.87
N TRP A 166 3.40 -7.25 18.15
CA TRP A 166 3.68 -8.36 17.24
C TRP A 166 5.12 -8.85 17.45
N LYS A 167 5.31 -10.17 17.41
CA LYS A 167 6.64 -10.76 17.31
C LYS A 167 7.03 -10.80 15.84
N MET A 168 8.24 -10.36 15.56
CA MET A 168 8.89 -10.45 14.27
C MET A 168 10.13 -11.33 14.42
N SER A 169 10.22 -12.37 13.62
CA SER A 169 11.39 -13.26 13.64
C SER A 169 11.83 -13.65 12.24
N TYR A 170 13.13 -13.84 12.10
CA TYR A 170 13.73 -14.45 10.92
C TYR A 170 14.78 -15.47 11.37
N LYS A 171 14.80 -16.67 10.79
CA LYS A 171 15.88 -17.62 11.00
C LYS A 171 16.17 -18.40 9.72
N GLY A 172 17.31 -18.11 9.10
CA GLY A 172 17.68 -18.74 7.84
C GLY A 172 18.87 -18.03 7.19
N GLN A 173 19.11 -18.35 5.92
CA GLN A 173 20.15 -17.71 5.13
C GLN A 173 19.60 -16.47 4.43
N MET A 174 20.34 -15.36 4.44
CA MET A 174 20.10 -14.22 3.56
C MET A 174 21.28 -14.04 2.60
N ARG A 175 21.00 -13.53 1.41
CA ARG A 175 22.00 -13.22 0.39
C ARG A 175 22.52 -11.80 0.56
N ARG A 176 23.83 -11.59 0.63
CA ARG A 176 24.43 -10.26 0.55
C ARG A 176 24.29 -9.71 -0.86
N ASN A 177 23.67 -8.55 -1.00
CA ASN A 177 23.35 -7.99 -2.31
C ASN A 177 24.59 -7.65 -3.17
N MET A 178 25.75 -7.40 -2.54
CA MET A 178 26.97 -7.02 -3.28
C MET A 178 27.83 -8.22 -3.71
N THR A 179 27.73 -9.35 -3.02
CA THR A 179 28.65 -10.50 -3.20
C THR A 179 27.94 -11.79 -3.56
N ASP A 180 26.60 -11.82 -3.50
CA ASP A 180 25.75 -12.99 -3.59
C ASP A 180 26.06 -14.11 -2.57
N GLU A 181 26.86 -13.79 -1.55
CA GLU A 181 27.20 -14.69 -0.46
C GLU A 181 25.97 -14.94 0.42
N LEU A 182 25.70 -16.22 0.73
CA LEU A 182 24.69 -16.61 1.70
C LEU A 182 25.29 -16.59 3.11
N VAL A 183 24.64 -15.88 4.02
CA VAL A 183 25.04 -15.79 5.44
C VAL A 183 23.88 -16.12 6.36
N ASP A 184 24.17 -16.77 7.47
CA ASP A 184 23.17 -17.09 8.48
C ASP A 184 22.70 -15.80 9.19
N VAL A 185 21.38 -15.63 9.24
CA VAL A 185 20.72 -14.51 9.90
C VAL A 185 19.66 -15.01 10.89
N GLU A 186 19.68 -14.44 12.09
CA GLU A 186 18.67 -14.67 13.12
C GLU A 186 18.18 -13.32 13.66
N LEU A 187 16.91 -12.99 13.41
CA LEU A 187 16.21 -11.82 13.95
C LEU A 187 15.21 -12.28 15.00
N ASP A 188 15.23 -11.64 16.16
CA ASP A 188 14.18 -11.75 17.16
C ASP A 188 13.85 -10.34 17.68
N ALA A 189 12.63 -9.88 17.40
CA ALA A 189 12.22 -8.53 17.70
C ALA A 189 10.71 -8.42 18.00
N ILE A 190 10.37 -7.37 18.74
CA ILE A 190 8.99 -7.02 19.07
C ILE A 190 8.65 -5.69 18.43
N TRP A 191 7.67 -5.70 17.54
CA TRP A 191 6.98 -4.50 17.10
C TRP A 191 5.94 -4.11 18.13
N SER A 192 5.87 -2.82 18.47
CA SER A 192 4.85 -2.32 19.38
C SER A 192 4.42 -0.89 19.09
N THR A 193 3.19 -0.54 19.47
CA THR A 193 2.67 0.83 19.36
C THR A 193 1.60 1.17 20.38
N ASN A 194 1.51 2.45 20.71
CA ASN A 194 0.38 3.05 21.42
C ASN A 194 -0.54 3.88 20.51
N LEU A 195 -0.19 4.01 19.22
CA LEU A 195 -0.99 4.76 18.25
C LEU A 195 -2.25 3.99 17.85
N ILE A 196 -3.29 4.74 17.48
CA ILE A 196 -4.47 4.18 16.83
C ILE A 196 -4.14 3.81 15.37
N GLN A 197 -4.81 2.80 14.83
CA GLN A 197 -4.71 2.45 13.42
C GLN A 197 -5.35 3.50 12.51
N PHE A 198 -4.85 3.57 11.28
CA PHE A 198 -5.52 4.21 10.16
C PHE A 198 -6.20 3.14 9.32
N ASP A 199 -7.53 3.12 9.33
CA ASP A 199 -8.35 2.20 8.55
C ASP A 199 -8.73 2.85 7.21
N PHE A 200 -8.27 2.29 6.09
CA PHE A 200 -8.48 2.91 4.79
C PHE A 200 -9.95 2.91 4.36
N ASP A 201 -10.78 2.03 4.90
CA ASP A 201 -12.21 2.08 4.64
C ASP A 201 -12.87 3.29 5.32
N THR A 202 -12.40 3.69 6.50
CA THR A 202 -13.14 4.67 7.31
C THR A 202 -12.43 5.99 7.60
N ASP A 203 -11.11 6.05 7.46
CA ASP A 203 -10.30 7.19 7.89
C ASP A 203 -9.77 8.06 6.73
N MET A 204 -9.69 7.52 5.50
CA MET A 204 -9.29 8.27 4.29
C MET A 204 -10.06 9.60 4.10
N SER A 205 -9.44 10.63 3.54
CA SER A 205 -10.15 11.90 3.31
C SER A 205 -11.35 11.71 2.36
N SER A 206 -12.56 12.09 2.80
CA SER A 206 -13.75 12.07 1.93
C SER A 206 -13.55 12.94 0.69
N THR A 207 -12.75 14.00 0.81
CA THR A 207 -12.40 14.89 -0.30
C THR A 207 -11.49 14.19 -1.29
N ALA A 208 -10.43 13.52 -0.84
CA ALA A 208 -9.53 12.76 -1.71
C ALA A 208 -10.27 11.65 -2.46
N ILE A 209 -11.09 10.86 -1.74
CA ILE A 209 -11.93 9.81 -2.33
C ILE A 209 -12.88 10.37 -3.40
N ALA A 210 -13.60 11.45 -3.08
CA ALA A 210 -14.53 12.07 -4.02
C ALA A 210 -13.80 12.67 -5.23
N ARG A 211 -12.61 13.25 -5.04
CA ARG A 211 -11.76 13.79 -6.11
C ARG A 211 -11.34 12.69 -7.10
N ALA A 212 -10.89 11.56 -6.57
CA ALA A 212 -10.47 10.39 -7.33
C ALA A 212 -11.62 9.84 -8.19
N PHE A 213 -12.71 9.40 -7.56
CA PHE A 213 -13.80 8.74 -8.28
C PHE A 213 -14.66 9.66 -9.14
N ALA A 214 -14.66 10.98 -8.90
CA ALA A 214 -15.33 11.92 -9.78
C ALA A 214 -14.58 12.15 -11.11
N ARG A 215 -13.29 11.79 -11.21
CA ARG A 215 -12.56 11.81 -12.50
C ARG A 215 -13.03 10.71 -13.43
N GLU A 216 -13.35 9.56 -12.86
CA GLU A 216 -13.65 8.37 -13.66
C GLU A 216 -15.02 8.44 -14.38
N PRO A 217 -15.13 7.83 -15.57
CA PRO A 217 -16.43 7.61 -16.21
C PRO A 217 -17.33 6.75 -15.32
N TRP A 218 -18.56 7.20 -15.07
CA TRP A 218 -19.51 6.43 -14.28
C TRP A 218 -20.40 5.60 -15.18
N SER A 219 -20.39 4.30 -14.92
CA SER A 219 -21.33 3.33 -15.48
C SER A 219 -21.72 2.33 -14.39
N ARG A 220 -22.67 1.44 -14.68
CA ARG A 220 -23.02 0.38 -13.75
C ARG A 220 -21.83 -0.54 -13.50
N GLU A 221 -21.13 -0.90 -14.58
CA GLU A 221 -19.96 -1.79 -14.61
C GLU A 221 -18.83 -1.20 -13.78
N TYR A 222 -18.62 0.12 -13.85
CA TYR A 222 -17.65 0.82 -12.98
C TYR A 222 -17.95 0.62 -11.49
N PHE A 223 -19.21 0.77 -11.07
CA PHE A 223 -19.58 0.55 -9.66
C PHE A 223 -19.56 -0.92 -9.23
N GLU A 224 -19.75 -1.86 -10.16
CA GLU A 224 -19.55 -3.29 -9.91
C GLU A 224 -18.07 -3.60 -9.73
N MET A 225 -17.20 -3.07 -10.59
CA MET A 225 -15.74 -3.18 -10.50
C MET A 225 -15.19 -2.57 -9.20
N LEU A 226 -15.71 -1.41 -8.77
CA LEU A 226 -15.34 -0.79 -7.49
C LEU A 226 -15.60 -1.72 -6.29
N LYS A 227 -16.68 -2.50 -6.32
CA LYS A 227 -16.99 -3.46 -5.26
C LYS A 227 -16.14 -4.72 -5.36
N GLU A 228 -15.91 -5.20 -6.58
CA GLU A 228 -15.16 -6.42 -6.85
C GLU A 228 -13.66 -6.28 -6.52
N ALA A 229 -13.08 -5.12 -6.80
CA ALA A 229 -11.68 -4.84 -6.55
C ALA A 229 -11.38 -4.37 -5.12
N HIS A 230 -12.41 -4.14 -4.30
CA HIS A 230 -12.24 -3.68 -2.93
C HIS A 230 -11.54 -4.75 -2.07
N GLN A 231 -10.59 -4.28 -1.28
CA GLN A 231 -9.89 -5.02 -0.24
C GLN A 231 -9.87 -4.18 1.03
N THR A 232 -9.91 -4.83 2.18
CA THR A 232 -9.70 -4.16 3.45
C THR A 232 -8.22 -4.03 3.71
N HIS A 233 -7.81 -2.87 4.20
CA HIS A 233 -6.43 -2.55 4.50
C HIS A 233 -6.40 -1.52 5.63
N TYR A 234 -5.47 -1.70 6.57
CA TYR A 234 -5.22 -0.74 7.62
C TYR A 234 -3.75 -0.77 8.03
N GLU A 235 -3.30 0.36 8.56
CA GLU A 235 -1.90 0.54 8.91
C GLU A 235 -1.72 1.16 10.29
N GLN A 236 -0.56 0.88 10.87
CA GLN A 236 -0.14 1.42 12.16
C GLN A 236 1.35 1.71 12.17
N MET A 237 1.70 2.93 12.59
CA MET A 237 3.08 3.26 12.90
C MET A 237 3.42 2.82 14.33
N GLY A 238 4.66 2.42 14.55
CA GLY A 238 5.18 1.90 15.81
C GLY A 238 6.70 1.96 15.87
N ALA A 239 7.27 1.09 16.68
CA ALA A 239 8.70 0.84 16.74
C ALA A 239 8.95 -0.66 16.92
N THR A 240 10.04 -1.14 16.35
CA THR A 240 10.49 -2.51 16.49
C THR A 240 11.82 -2.54 17.22
N ASN A 241 11.88 -3.29 18.32
CA ASN A 241 13.07 -3.42 19.16
C ASN A 241 13.43 -4.89 19.34
N GLY A 242 14.72 -5.21 19.29
CA GLY A 242 15.21 -6.58 19.35
C GLY A 242 16.69 -6.68 19.02
N THR A 243 17.09 -7.85 18.53
CA THR A 243 18.46 -8.10 18.07
C THR A 243 18.47 -8.84 16.74
N VAL A 244 19.51 -8.63 15.96
CA VAL A 244 19.79 -9.42 14.77
C VAL A 244 21.21 -9.96 14.83
N LYS A 245 21.37 -11.24 14.53
CA LYS A 245 22.66 -11.91 14.45
C LYS A 245 22.94 -12.23 12.99
N ILE A 246 24.12 -11.83 12.49
CA ILE A 246 24.56 -12.06 11.11
C ILE A 246 25.92 -12.73 11.18
N ALA A 247 26.06 -13.92 10.58
CA ALA A 247 27.30 -14.69 10.57
C ALA A 247 27.98 -14.81 11.95
N GLY A 248 27.18 -15.03 13.00
CA GLY A 248 27.68 -15.13 14.37
C GLY A 248 27.75 -13.81 15.16
N LYS A 249 27.75 -12.66 14.50
CA LYS A 249 27.88 -11.34 15.13
C LYS A 249 26.52 -10.71 15.42
N THR A 250 26.32 -10.23 16.64
CA THR A 250 25.06 -9.63 17.10
C THR A 250 25.06 -8.11 16.93
N TYR A 251 23.92 -7.60 16.49
CA TYR A 251 23.63 -6.18 16.27
C TYR A 251 22.34 -5.79 17.01
N PRO A 252 22.28 -4.60 17.61
CA PRO A 252 21.02 -4.06 18.12
C PRO A 252 20.06 -3.80 16.95
N PHE A 253 18.79 -4.17 17.12
CA PHE A 253 17.76 -3.94 16.12
C PHE A 253 16.69 -3.03 16.70
N ASN A 254 16.84 -1.72 16.49
CA ASN A 254 15.90 -0.71 16.97
C ASN A 254 15.55 0.23 15.82
N ILE A 255 14.31 0.14 15.33
CA ILE A 255 13.82 0.91 14.18
C ILE A 255 12.46 1.53 14.46
N ASP A 256 12.22 2.72 13.93
CA ASP A 256 10.87 3.22 13.75
C ASP A 256 10.23 2.46 12.60
N SER A 257 9.02 1.95 12.82
CA SER A 257 8.43 0.99 11.91
C SER A 257 6.96 1.26 11.64
N MET A 258 6.46 0.67 10.56
CA MET A 258 5.06 0.65 10.16
C MET A 258 4.66 -0.80 9.91
N ARG A 259 3.41 -1.10 10.25
CA ARG A 259 2.75 -2.36 9.93
C ARG A 259 1.51 -2.10 9.08
N ASP A 260 1.31 -2.92 8.07
CA ASP A 260 0.10 -3.07 7.26
C ASP A 260 -0.47 -4.48 7.48
N HIS A 261 -1.80 -4.55 7.57
CA HIS A 261 -2.54 -5.79 7.34
C HIS A 261 -3.63 -5.56 6.29
N SER A 262 -3.61 -6.37 5.24
CA SER A 262 -4.53 -6.30 4.11
C SER A 262 -5.11 -7.66 3.77
N TYR A 263 -6.42 -7.72 3.55
CA TYR A 263 -7.11 -8.95 3.19
C TYR A 263 -8.33 -8.68 2.30
N GLY A 264 -8.75 -9.69 1.57
CA GLY A 264 -9.92 -9.56 0.71
C GLY A 264 -10.24 -10.84 -0.05
N ASN A 265 -11.38 -10.81 -0.75
CA ASN A 265 -11.84 -11.92 -1.58
C ASN A 265 -10.83 -12.26 -2.69
N LYS A 266 -10.18 -11.25 -3.27
CA LYS A 266 -9.07 -11.46 -4.20
C LYS A 266 -8.15 -10.25 -4.30
N ARG A 267 -6.91 -10.49 -4.72
CA ARG A 267 -5.98 -9.46 -5.20
C ARG A 267 -5.42 -9.85 -6.54
N GLU A 268 -5.74 -9.04 -7.55
CA GLU A 268 -5.22 -9.15 -8.91
C GLU A 268 -4.25 -7.99 -9.18
N TRP A 269 -2.96 -8.31 -9.23
CA TRP A 269 -1.90 -7.33 -9.47
C TRP A 269 -2.02 -6.67 -10.85
N LYS A 270 -2.57 -7.38 -11.86
CA LYS A 270 -2.78 -6.83 -13.22
C LYS A 270 -3.81 -5.70 -13.28
N LEU A 271 -4.64 -5.51 -12.25
CA LEU A 271 -5.59 -4.38 -12.20
C LEU A 271 -4.88 -3.05 -11.97
N LEU A 272 -3.76 -3.09 -11.24
CA LEU A 272 -2.96 -1.92 -10.98
C LEU A 272 -2.16 -1.57 -12.23
N HIS A 273 -2.07 -0.27 -12.54
CA HIS A 273 -1.06 0.25 -13.45
C HIS A 273 0.24 0.48 -12.69
N ARG A 274 0.15 1.18 -11.55
CA ARG A 274 1.27 1.47 -10.65
C ARG A 274 0.83 2.12 -9.34
N TYR A 275 1.73 2.21 -8.39
CA TYR A 275 1.60 3.12 -7.24
C TYR A 275 2.97 3.65 -6.79
N GLY A 276 2.95 4.68 -5.94
CA GLY A 276 4.10 5.14 -5.18
C GLY A 276 3.70 5.51 -3.76
N PHE A 277 4.35 4.89 -2.77
CA PHE A 277 4.18 5.16 -1.34
C PHE A 277 5.46 5.67 -0.70
N HIS A 278 5.30 6.47 0.35
CA HIS A 278 6.38 7.04 1.15
C HIS A 278 6.01 6.97 2.62
N THR A 279 6.68 6.09 3.34
CA THR A 279 6.55 5.94 4.79
C THR A 279 7.79 6.54 5.44
N MET A 280 7.61 7.49 6.35
CA MET A 280 8.71 8.23 6.95
C MET A 280 8.46 8.56 8.42
N LYS A 281 9.55 8.55 9.19
CA LYS A 281 9.65 9.09 10.54
C LYS A 281 10.55 10.31 10.52
N LEU A 282 10.13 11.39 11.18
CA LEU A 282 10.91 12.60 11.34
C LEU A 282 11.54 12.68 12.74
N GLN A 283 12.65 13.42 12.84
CA GLN A 283 13.35 13.67 14.10
C GLN A 283 12.47 14.34 15.17
N ASP A 284 11.50 15.16 14.78
CA ASP A 284 10.56 15.83 15.70
C ASP A 284 9.47 14.91 16.26
N GLY A 285 9.43 13.64 15.83
CA GLY A 285 8.45 12.66 16.26
C GLY A 285 7.30 12.45 15.29
N THR A 286 7.12 13.30 14.28
CA THR A 286 6.08 13.16 13.25
C THR A 286 6.29 11.89 12.42
N ARG A 287 5.20 11.22 12.07
CA ARG A 287 5.21 10.00 11.24
C ARG A 287 4.21 10.17 10.11
N ILE A 288 4.62 9.84 8.89
CA ILE A 288 3.83 10.11 7.68
C ILE A 288 3.83 8.84 6.84
N ASN A 289 2.67 8.44 6.34
CA ASN A 289 2.58 7.63 5.14
C ASN A 289 1.78 8.41 4.09
N VAL A 290 2.30 8.53 2.88
CA VAL A 290 1.63 9.24 1.79
C VAL A 290 1.89 8.53 0.47
N GLY A 291 0.87 8.45 -0.39
CA GLY A 291 1.08 7.92 -1.72
C GLY A 291 -0.08 8.12 -2.68
N ILE A 292 0.13 7.62 -3.88
CA ILE A 292 -0.82 7.70 -4.98
C ILE A 292 -0.88 6.33 -5.66
N VAL A 293 -2.11 5.85 -5.88
CA VAL A 293 -2.39 4.59 -6.56
C VAL A 293 -3.06 4.85 -7.89
N SER A 294 -2.62 4.15 -8.93
CA SER A 294 -3.30 4.06 -10.22
C SER A 294 -3.78 2.64 -10.46
N GLN A 295 -5.09 2.46 -10.34
CA GLN A 295 -5.82 1.25 -10.70
C GLN A 295 -6.93 1.66 -11.69
N PRO A 296 -6.65 1.82 -13.00
CA PRO A 296 -7.55 2.51 -13.92
C PRO A 296 -8.98 1.94 -14.01
N CYS A 297 -9.20 0.68 -13.62
CA CYS A 297 -10.55 0.10 -13.56
C CYS A 297 -11.42 0.63 -12.41
N THR A 298 -10.82 1.30 -11.41
CA THR A 298 -11.51 1.87 -10.23
C THR A 298 -11.17 3.34 -10.01
N SER A 299 -9.89 3.69 -10.06
CA SER A 299 -9.40 5.06 -9.99
C SER A 299 -8.02 5.12 -10.61
N SER A 300 -7.88 5.94 -11.63
CA SER A 300 -6.60 6.20 -12.26
C SER A 300 -5.66 7.06 -11.40
N VAL A 301 -6.21 7.82 -10.44
CA VAL A 301 -5.47 8.65 -9.47
C VAL A 301 -6.19 8.64 -8.13
N LEU A 302 -5.72 7.81 -7.19
CA LEU A 302 -6.18 7.80 -5.81
C LEU A 302 -5.06 8.26 -4.88
N GLU A 303 -5.21 9.47 -4.36
CA GLU A 303 -4.36 10.04 -3.31
C GLU A 303 -4.79 9.52 -1.95
N LEU A 304 -3.83 9.05 -1.15
CA LEU A 304 -4.12 8.50 0.17
C LEU A 304 -2.93 8.62 1.12
N GLY A 305 -3.19 8.36 2.39
CA GLY A 305 -2.19 8.33 3.44
C GLY A 305 -2.66 9.04 4.70
N TYR A 306 -1.73 9.24 5.62
CA TYR A 306 -1.98 9.85 6.91
C TYR A 306 -0.72 10.47 7.52
N VAL A 307 -0.95 11.32 8.52
CA VAL A 307 0.08 11.90 9.38
C VAL A 307 -0.29 11.67 10.83
N TYR A 308 0.64 11.08 11.59
CA TYR A 308 0.67 11.23 13.05
C TYR A 308 1.57 12.42 13.39
N LEU A 309 1.00 13.43 14.04
CA LEU A 309 1.81 14.47 14.66
C LEU A 309 2.60 13.89 15.84
N ALA A 310 3.62 14.61 16.30
CA ALA A 310 4.45 14.19 17.44
C ALA A 310 3.64 13.89 18.72
N ASP A 311 2.48 14.54 18.90
CA ASP A 311 1.55 14.31 20.00
C ASP A 311 0.62 13.08 19.82
N GLY A 312 0.76 12.37 18.70
CA GLY A 312 -0.02 11.17 18.38
C GLY A 312 -1.36 11.43 17.68
N ARG A 313 -1.77 12.69 17.46
CA ARG A 313 -2.98 12.98 16.68
C ARG A 313 -2.81 12.52 15.23
N LEU A 314 -3.83 11.82 14.73
CA LEU A 314 -3.89 11.22 13.39
C LEU A 314 -4.76 12.05 12.45
N PHE A 315 -4.24 12.36 11.27
CA PHE A 315 -4.95 13.09 10.21
C PHE A 315 -4.78 12.38 8.87
N PRO A 316 -5.84 12.27 8.04
CA PRO A 316 -5.69 11.76 6.68
C PRO A 316 -4.96 12.76 5.79
N VAL A 317 -4.33 12.24 4.74
CA VAL A 317 -3.91 13.04 3.58
C VAL A 317 -5.14 13.44 2.77
N ASP A 318 -5.25 14.73 2.47
CA ASP A 318 -6.34 15.32 1.68
C ASP A 318 -5.97 15.49 0.21
N GLU A 319 -4.69 15.71 -0.08
CA GLU A 319 -4.17 16.02 -1.40
C GLU A 319 -2.67 15.72 -1.45
N VAL A 320 -2.18 15.31 -2.61
CA VAL A 320 -0.76 15.14 -2.91
C VAL A 320 -0.45 16.04 -4.11
N GLY A 321 0.44 17.00 -3.91
CA GLY A 321 0.94 17.91 -4.94
C GLY A 321 1.97 17.26 -5.85
N LEU A 322 1.82 15.97 -6.13
CA LEU A 322 2.61 15.17 -7.06
C LEU A 322 1.64 14.53 -8.03
N ASN A 323 1.82 14.72 -9.32
CA ASN A 323 1.11 13.86 -10.25
C ASN A 323 1.89 12.56 -10.40
N ILE A 324 1.20 11.42 -10.29
CA ILE A 324 1.85 10.11 -10.38
C ILE A 324 2.58 9.91 -11.73
N TRP A 325 2.07 10.50 -12.81
CA TRP A 325 2.69 10.42 -14.14
C TRP A 325 3.92 11.32 -14.32
N ASP A 326 4.13 12.31 -13.44
CA ASP A 326 5.32 13.17 -13.50
C ASP A 326 6.56 12.47 -12.93
N ILE A 327 6.38 11.33 -12.25
CA ILE A 327 7.45 10.63 -11.54
C ILE A 327 7.50 9.15 -11.95
N GLY A 328 8.57 8.73 -12.61
CA GLY A 328 8.84 7.31 -12.87
C GLY A 328 7.84 6.57 -13.76
N GLU A 329 7.05 7.27 -14.59
CA GLU A 329 6.03 6.64 -15.47
C GLU A 329 6.59 5.55 -16.38
N ASN A 330 7.86 5.66 -16.76
CA ASN A 330 8.59 4.70 -17.56
C ASN A 330 9.09 3.46 -16.79
N GLY A 331 8.64 3.24 -15.55
CA GLY A 331 9.10 2.13 -14.72
C GLY A 331 10.45 2.37 -14.02
N SER A 332 10.94 3.61 -14.03
CA SER A 332 12.22 4.01 -13.42
C SER A 332 12.02 5.22 -12.50
N PRO A 333 11.66 5.01 -11.22
CA PRO A 333 11.42 6.12 -10.31
C PRO A 333 12.75 6.83 -9.96
N PRO A 334 12.75 8.18 -9.84
CA PRO A 334 13.96 8.94 -9.53
C PRO A 334 14.45 8.66 -8.11
N THR A 335 15.74 8.90 -7.89
CA THR A 335 16.43 8.67 -6.61
C THR A 335 16.54 9.92 -5.73
N ASP A 336 16.44 11.12 -6.32
CA ASP A 336 16.40 12.40 -5.62
C ASP A 336 15.28 13.24 -6.25
N TYR A 337 14.31 13.63 -5.44
CA TYR A 337 13.15 14.39 -5.89
C TYR A 337 12.39 15.02 -4.71
N HIS A 338 11.47 15.89 -5.07
CA HIS A 338 10.63 16.63 -4.14
C HIS A 338 9.16 16.50 -4.50
N PHE A 339 8.30 16.53 -3.49
CA PHE A 339 6.87 16.72 -3.67
C PHE A 339 6.23 17.41 -2.46
N THR A 340 4.96 17.77 -2.58
CA THR A 340 4.18 18.30 -1.46
C THR A 340 2.94 17.46 -1.22
N PHE A 341 2.38 17.54 -0.02
CA PHE A 341 1.06 16.97 0.26
C PHE A 341 0.33 17.80 1.33
N LYS A 342 -1.00 17.70 1.36
CA LYS A 342 -1.85 18.38 2.32
C LYS A 342 -2.40 17.40 3.33
N ALA A 343 -2.17 17.67 4.61
CA ALA A 343 -2.76 16.94 5.73
C ALA A 343 -2.81 17.87 6.95
N ALA A 344 -3.71 17.62 7.90
CA ALA A 344 -3.87 18.45 9.09
C ALA A 344 -4.03 19.96 8.77
N ASN A 345 -4.78 20.28 7.70
CA ASN A 345 -5.04 21.65 7.21
C ASN A 345 -3.81 22.47 6.81
N ARG A 346 -2.65 21.84 6.53
CA ARG A 346 -1.45 22.50 6.01
C ARG A 346 -0.83 21.70 4.86
N TRP A 347 0.00 22.38 4.09
CA TRP A 347 0.89 21.73 3.13
C TRP A 347 2.19 21.35 3.82
N TRP A 348 2.74 20.20 3.43
CA TRP A 348 4.03 19.65 3.84
C TRP A 348 4.90 19.52 2.60
N SER A 349 6.17 19.86 2.70
CA SER A 349 7.16 19.78 1.63
C SER A 349 8.15 18.66 1.91
N VAL A 350 8.22 17.65 1.04
CA VAL A 350 9.03 16.43 1.23
C VAL A 350 10.14 16.37 0.18
N GLN A 351 11.38 16.25 0.63
CA GLN A 351 12.51 15.81 -0.20
C GLN A 351 12.80 14.34 0.10
N VAL A 352 13.04 13.56 -0.95
CA VAL A 352 13.33 12.13 -0.91
C VAL A 352 14.71 11.88 -1.47
N ASN A 353 15.55 11.16 -0.73
CA ASN A 353 16.85 10.67 -1.21
C ASN A 353 16.93 9.16 -1.00
N VAL A 354 17.09 8.41 -2.10
CA VAL A 354 17.18 6.95 -2.09
C VAL A 354 18.59 6.51 -1.74
N VAL A 355 18.70 5.58 -0.79
CA VAL A 355 19.95 4.97 -0.31
C VAL A 355 20.20 3.64 -1.02
N ASP A 356 19.19 2.76 -1.04
CA ASP A 356 19.20 1.48 -1.74
C ASP A 356 17.83 1.24 -2.36
N ALA A 357 17.77 0.47 -3.45
CA ALA A 357 16.54 0.20 -4.19
C ALA A 357 16.50 -1.22 -4.76
N PRO A 358 16.49 -2.27 -3.92
CA PRO A 358 16.25 -3.62 -4.39
C PRO A 358 14.92 -3.73 -5.14
N ILE A 359 14.89 -4.68 -6.09
CA ILE A 359 13.74 -4.97 -6.92
C ILE A 359 13.33 -6.41 -6.71
N PHE A 360 12.03 -6.66 -6.73
CA PHE A 360 11.48 -8.01 -6.74
C PHE A 360 10.17 -8.06 -7.52
N TYR A 361 9.70 -9.27 -7.79
CA TYR A 361 8.45 -9.51 -8.50
C TYR A 361 7.47 -10.28 -7.62
N ILE A 362 6.19 -9.91 -7.70
CA ILE A 362 5.10 -10.56 -6.97
C ILE A 362 4.12 -11.20 -7.95
N GLY A 363 3.70 -12.41 -7.59
CA GLY A 363 2.66 -13.18 -8.25
C GLY A 363 3.21 -14.32 -9.11
N TRP A 364 2.32 -15.21 -9.54
CA TRP A 364 2.69 -16.44 -10.24
C TRP A 364 3.43 -16.20 -11.54
N GLU A 365 3.06 -15.13 -12.24
CA GLU A 365 3.61 -14.77 -13.55
C GLU A 365 4.52 -13.55 -13.46
N TRP A 366 4.90 -13.15 -12.24
CA TRP A 366 5.58 -11.88 -11.96
C TRP A 366 4.77 -10.67 -12.45
N GLU A 367 3.49 -10.63 -12.11
CA GLU A 367 2.52 -9.62 -12.55
C GLU A 367 2.86 -8.19 -12.10
N ALA A 368 3.51 -8.06 -10.94
CA ALA A 368 3.94 -6.79 -10.39
C ALA A 368 5.46 -6.77 -10.18
N LYS A 369 6.09 -5.66 -10.56
CA LYS A 369 7.48 -5.33 -10.27
C LYS A 369 7.52 -4.26 -9.20
N ILE A 370 8.20 -4.55 -8.09
CA ILE A 370 8.30 -3.65 -6.94
C ILE A 370 9.72 -3.10 -6.85
N HIS A 371 9.84 -1.79 -6.68
CA HIS A 371 11.05 -1.12 -6.23
C HIS A 371 10.88 -0.79 -4.75
N GLU A 372 11.52 -1.56 -3.88
CA GLU A 372 11.50 -1.38 -2.44
C GLU A 372 12.70 -0.52 -2.03
N ARG A 373 12.48 0.73 -1.63
CA ARG A 373 13.59 1.70 -1.58
C ARG A 373 13.79 2.22 -0.17
N MET A 374 14.98 1.96 0.36
CA MET A 374 15.44 2.56 1.60
C MET A 374 15.77 4.03 1.34
N CYS A 375 15.23 4.93 2.15
CA CYS A 375 15.32 6.36 1.93
C CYS A 375 15.74 7.13 3.18
N THR A 376 16.34 8.30 2.92
CA THR A 376 16.34 9.43 3.84
C THR A 376 15.39 10.50 3.32
N PHE A 377 14.83 11.28 4.24
CA PHE A 377 13.85 12.31 3.94
C PHE A 377 14.23 13.62 4.59
N GLN A 378 13.72 14.71 4.02
CA GLN A 378 13.63 15.99 4.70
C GLN A 378 12.22 16.55 4.49
N VAL A 379 11.51 16.85 5.59
CA VAL A 379 10.14 17.37 5.52
C VAL A 379 10.08 18.73 6.21
N ASP A 380 9.75 19.78 5.46
CA ASP A 380 9.75 21.17 5.95
C ASP A 380 11.06 21.54 6.69
N GLY A 381 12.19 21.03 6.19
CA GLY A 381 13.51 21.21 6.79
C GLY A 381 13.89 20.18 7.86
N VAL A 382 12.94 19.39 8.39
CA VAL A 382 13.17 18.38 9.44
C VAL A 382 13.68 17.08 8.83
N PRO A 383 14.85 16.57 9.25
CA PRO A 383 15.37 15.29 8.76
C PRO A 383 14.50 14.10 9.17
N GLY A 384 14.48 13.07 8.33
CA GLY A 384 13.77 11.83 8.57
C GLY A 384 14.36 10.65 7.81
N TRP A 385 13.81 9.47 8.09
CA TRP A 385 14.20 8.18 7.51
C TRP A 385 12.97 7.33 7.27
N GLY A 386 13.08 6.35 6.38
CA GLY A 386 12.00 5.41 6.10
C GLY A 386 12.14 4.77 4.73
N ILE A 387 11.01 4.45 4.13
CA ILE A 387 10.93 3.65 2.91
C ILE A 387 10.08 4.37 1.87
N SER A 388 10.39 4.15 0.60
CA SER A 388 9.44 4.39 -0.47
C SER A 388 9.31 3.17 -1.36
N GLU A 389 8.06 2.78 -1.65
CA GLU A 389 7.74 1.62 -2.45
C GLU A 389 7.10 2.09 -3.77
N PHE A 390 7.65 1.66 -4.89
CA PHE A 390 7.09 1.94 -6.21
C PHE A 390 6.77 0.63 -6.90
N MET A 391 5.49 0.38 -7.15
CA MET A 391 5.05 -0.76 -7.94
C MET A 391 4.72 -0.35 -9.36
N TYR A 392 5.08 -1.20 -10.30
CA TYR A 392 4.65 -1.14 -11.69
C TYR A 392 4.05 -2.47 -12.09
N ARG A 393 2.97 -2.42 -12.88
CA ARG A 393 2.52 -3.60 -13.60
C ARG A 393 3.65 -4.10 -14.48
N ASN A 394 4.02 -5.36 -14.33
CA ASN A 394 5.04 -5.94 -15.17
C ASN A 394 4.42 -6.27 -16.54
N MET A 395 4.90 -5.54 -17.55
CA MET A 395 4.59 -5.81 -18.96
C MET A 395 5.79 -6.49 -19.66
N GLY A 396 6.83 -6.81 -18.91
CA GLY A 396 8.06 -7.45 -19.39
C GLY A 396 7.98 -8.98 -19.36
N PRO A 397 9.13 -9.67 -19.15
CA PRO A 397 9.15 -11.12 -19.13
C PRO A 397 8.31 -11.67 -17.98
N VAL A 398 7.63 -12.79 -18.26
CA VAL A 398 6.96 -13.61 -17.25
C VAL A 398 7.99 -14.32 -16.37
N ARG A 399 7.55 -14.84 -15.21
CA ARG A 399 8.37 -15.65 -14.31
C ARG A 399 9.14 -16.75 -15.09
N PRO A 400 10.49 -16.75 -15.06
CA PRO A 400 11.29 -17.72 -15.81
C PRO A 400 11.05 -19.16 -15.35
N GLU A 401 11.15 -20.12 -16.29
CA GLU A 401 10.84 -21.54 -16.04
C GLU A 401 11.74 -22.17 -14.97
N GLU A 402 12.99 -21.71 -14.84
CA GLU A 402 13.92 -22.19 -13.80
C GLU A 402 13.42 -21.99 -12.36
N TYR A 403 12.51 -21.03 -12.14
CA TYR A 403 11.85 -20.84 -10.85
C TYR A 403 10.69 -21.84 -10.70
N ASN A 404 9.91 -22.04 -11.77
CA ASN A 404 8.80 -23.01 -11.80
C ASN A 404 9.29 -24.45 -11.58
N GLU A 405 10.47 -24.80 -12.10
CA GLU A 405 11.06 -26.14 -11.94
C GLU A 405 11.46 -26.45 -10.50
N LYS A 406 11.77 -25.42 -9.70
CA LYS A 406 12.16 -25.55 -8.27
C LYS A 406 10.97 -25.53 -7.33
N ASP A 407 9.79 -25.16 -7.82
CA ASP A 407 8.56 -25.18 -7.03
C ASP A 407 8.10 -26.62 -6.76
N PRO A 408 7.33 -26.85 -5.69
CA PRO A 408 6.69 -28.14 -5.45
C PRO A 408 5.84 -28.59 -6.64
N GLU A 409 5.89 -29.89 -6.96
CA GLU A 409 5.25 -30.46 -8.17
C GLU A 409 3.74 -30.19 -8.23
N TRP A 410 3.05 -30.17 -7.09
CA TRP A 410 1.62 -29.91 -7.01
C TRP A 410 1.22 -28.52 -7.54
N THR A 411 2.15 -27.55 -7.58
CA THR A 411 1.89 -26.20 -8.12
C THR A 411 1.59 -26.20 -9.61
N ARG A 412 1.87 -27.30 -10.31
CA ARG A 412 1.61 -27.46 -11.76
C ARG A 412 0.15 -27.75 -12.07
N THR A 413 -0.64 -28.21 -11.09
CA THR A 413 -2.02 -28.66 -11.30
C THR A 413 -3.08 -27.74 -10.69
N ILE A 414 -2.67 -26.73 -9.93
CA ILE A 414 -3.58 -25.77 -9.30
C ILE A 414 -4.05 -24.70 -10.30
N ASN A 415 -5.26 -24.19 -10.08
CA ASN A 415 -5.73 -23.00 -10.77
C ASN A 415 -5.07 -21.75 -10.17
N LYS A 416 -4.27 -21.04 -10.98
CA LYS A 416 -3.57 -19.80 -10.58
C LYS A 416 -4.39 -18.53 -10.83
N GLY A 417 -5.53 -18.68 -11.53
CA GLY A 417 -6.56 -17.66 -11.77
C GLY A 417 -6.24 -16.65 -12.85
#